data_AF-A0A528VPF6-F1
#
_entry.id   AF-A0A528VPF6-F1
#
_cell.length_a   1.000
_cell.length_b   1.000
_cell.length_c   1.000
_cell.angle_alpha   90.00
_cell.angle_beta   90.00
_cell.angle_gamma   90.00
#
_symmetry.space_group_name_H-M   'P 1'
#
loop_
_entity.id
_entity.type
_entity.pdbx_description
1 polymer ?
#
loop_
_entity_poly.entity_id
_entity_poly.type
_entity_poly.pdbx_seq_one_letter_code
_entity_poly.pdbx_strand_id
1 'polypeptide(L)'
;MGTNSKILETVSKAASDVMSSVVATIRLDDRSPREVIRAVGRLLAPGMPAKAYFEKIRAELRRRLPDDCDVTERRVRAIHDGDARRVDWIEMKALLEIEALEEAKRARKELAATAIRLAALLKAEGPLLDGDEIRALGELSGAMDRAGIEADR
;
A
#
# COMPACT_ATOMS: atom_id res chain seq x y z
N MET A 1 -28.98 35.12 21.11
CA MET A 1 -29.04 33.70 20.68
C MET A 1 -28.66 33.61 19.20
N GLY A 2 -27.37 33.50 18.84
CA GLY A 2 -26.96 33.54 17.42
C GLY A 2 -25.60 32.91 17.08
N THR A 3 -24.93 32.30 18.06
CA THR A 3 -23.58 31.72 17.90
C THR A 3 -23.59 30.30 17.34
N ASN A 4 -24.62 29.51 17.66
CA ASN A 4 -24.66 28.08 17.28
C ASN A 4 -24.90 27.86 15.78
N SER A 5 -25.62 28.75 15.10
CA SER A 5 -25.92 28.62 13.66
C SER A 5 -24.67 28.78 12.79
N LYS A 6 -23.79 29.74 13.13
CA LYS A 6 -22.57 30.00 12.36
C LYS A 6 -21.54 28.88 12.49
N ILE A 7 -21.47 28.24 13.66
CA ILE A 7 -20.56 27.10 13.90
C ILE A 7 -21.02 25.89 13.08
N LEU A 8 -22.33 25.61 13.06
CA LEU A 8 -22.88 24.50 12.27
C LEU A 8 -22.67 24.69 10.76
N GLU A 9 -22.81 25.92 10.26
CA GLU A 9 -22.59 26.24 8.84
C GLU A 9 -21.10 26.14 8.45
N THR A 10 -20.20 26.54 9.36
CA THR A 10 -18.74 26.44 9.15
C THR A 10 -18.27 24.98 9.17
N VAL A 11 -18.81 24.15 10.08
CA VAL A 11 -18.50 22.72 10.16
C VAL A 11 -19.07 21.97 8.95
N SER A 12 -20.27 22.32 8.48
CA SER A 12 -20.85 21.75 7.27
C SER A 12 -20.04 22.08 6.02
N LYS A 13 -19.56 23.32 5.88
CA LYS A 13 -18.71 23.74 4.77
C LYS A 13 -17.34 23.06 4.80
N ALA A 14 -16.73 22.93 5.99
CA ALA A 14 -15.48 22.20 6.16
C ALA A 14 -15.66 20.70 5.85
N ALA A 15 -16.76 20.08 6.28
CA ALA A 15 -17.06 18.69 5.94
C ALA A 15 -17.33 18.50 4.43
N SER A 16 -18.00 19.46 3.79
CA SER A 16 -18.21 19.52 2.34
C SER A 16 -16.89 19.66 1.58
N ASP A 17 -16.01 20.57 1.99
CA ASP A 17 -14.71 20.80 1.34
C ASP A 17 -13.76 19.63 1.57
N VAL A 18 -13.81 18.98 2.74
CA VAL A 18 -13.07 17.74 3.01
C VAL A 18 -13.64 16.58 2.19
N MET A 19 -14.97 16.44 2.10
CA MET A 19 -15.58 15.41 1.24
C MET A 19 -15.31 15.69 -0.25
N SER A 20 -15.30 16.94 -0.67
CA SER A 20 -14.92 17.35 -2.04
C SER A 20 -13.44 17.11 -2.31
N SER A 21 -12.57 17.34 -1.32
CA SER A 21 -11.13 17.01 -1.38
C SER A 21 -10.90 15.50 -1.40
N VAL A 22 -11.68 14.72 -0.65
CA VAL A 22 -11.61 13.25 -0.62
C VAL A 22 -12.11 12.66 -1.94
N VAL A 23 -13.15 13.26 -2.54
CA VAL A 23 -13.64 12.92 -3.88
C VAL A 23 -12.64 13.36 -4.96
N ALA A 24 -11.94 14.48 -4.78
CA ALA A 24 -10.88 14.97 -5.68
C ALA A 24 -9.56 14.18 -5.56
N THR A 25 -9.32 13.46 -4.46
CA THR A 25 -8.20 12.50 -4.35
C THR A 25 -8.42 11.18 -5.08
N ILE A 26 -9.60 10.95 -5.68
CA ILE A 26 -9.72 10.02 -6.80
C ILE A 26 -9.26 10.76 -8.08
N ARG A 27 -8.06 11.34 -8.04
CA ARG A 27 -7.28 11.44 -9.26
C ARG A 27 -6.91 10.01 -9.58
N LEU A 28 -7.72 9.42 -10.45
CA LEU A 28 -7.33 8.34 -11.32
C LEU A 28 -5.90 8.64 -11.73
N ASP A 29 -4.99 7.87 -11.16
CA ASP A 29 -3.56 8.06 -11.27
C ASP A 29 -3.16 8.50 -12.68
N ASP A 30 -2.44 9.62 -12.82
CA ASP A 30 -2.02 10.13 -14.14
C ASP A 30 -1.03 9.16 -14.83
N ARG A 31 -0.54 8.15 -14.09
CA ARG A 31 0.31 7.07 -14.61
C ARG A 31 -0.44 6.21 -15.63
N SER A 32 0.27 5.87 -16.69
CA SER A 32 -0.21 4.92 -17.68
C SER A 32 -0.40 3.52 -17.06
N PRO A 33 -1.34 2.70 -17.58
CA PRO A 33 -1.51 1.32 -17.11
C PRO A 33 -0.21 0.50 -17.13
N ARG A 34 0.65 0.79 -18.11
CA ARG A 34 1.99 0.21 -18.26
C ARG A 34 2.91 0.56 -17.08
N GLU A 35 2.85 1.79 -16.58
CA GLU A 35 3.66 2.19 -15.42
C GLU A 35 3.17 1.53 -14.14
N VAL A 36 1.85 1.53 -13.92
CA VAL A 36 1.23 0.93 -12.74
C VAL A 36 1.51 -0.57 -12.67
N ILE A 37 1.28 -1.32 -13.75
CA ILE A 37 1.49 -2.78 -13.75
C ILE A 37 2.98 -3.15 -13.54
N ARG A 38 3.90 -2.30 -13.99
CA ARG A 38 5.35 -2.48 -13.75
C ARG A 38 5.73 -2.17 -12.30
N ALA A 39 5.10 -1.17 -11.69
CA ALA A 39 5.28 -0.89 -10.27
C ALA A 39 4.80 -2.09 -9.43
N VAL A 40 3.59 -2.58 -9.71
CA VAL A 40 3.03 -3.79 -9.08
C VAL A 40 3.96 -5.00 -9.25
N GLY A 41 4.46 -5.26 -10.45
CA GLY A 41 5.38 -6.38 -10.69
C GLY A 41 6.66 -6.30 -9.86
N ARG A 42 7.23 -5.09 -9.72
CA ARG A 42 8.42 -4.84 -8.91
C ARG A 42 8.17 -5.02 -7.41
N LEU A 43 6.96 -4.73 -6.94
CA LEU A 43 6.58 -4.96 -5.55
C LEU A 43 6.34 -6.44 -5.24
N LEU A 44 5.64 -7.16 -6.12
CA LEU A 44 5.31 -8.59 -5.94
C LEU A 44 6.50 -9.54 -6.13
N ALA A 45 7.49 -9.13 -6.92
CA ALA A 45 8.71 -9.90 -7.13
C ALA A 45 9.93 -8.98 -7.31
N PRO A 46 10.43 -8.40 -6.21
CA PRO A 46 11.62 -7.55 -6.24
C PRO A 46 12.81 -8.29 -6.86
N GLY A 47 13.52 -7.62 -7.78
CA GLY A 47 14.72 -8.16 -8.42
C GLY A 47 14.50 -9.28 -9.45
N MET A 48 13.27 -9.71 -9.69
CA MET A 48 12.97 -10.76 -10.67
C MET A 48 12.70 -10.19 -12.07
N PRO A 49 13.01 -10.93 -13.16
CA PRO A 49 12.68 -10.52 -14.52
C PRO A 49 11.16 -10.49 -14.75
N ALA A 50 10.70 -9.67 -15.70
CA ALA A 50 9.27 -9.41 -15.90
C ALA A 50 8.40 -10.67 -16.08
N LYS A 51 8.90 -11.63 -16.85
CA LYS A 51 8.23 -12.91 -17.08
C LYS A 51 7.93 -13.69 -15.79
N ALA A 52 8.75 -13.51 -14.74
CA ALA A 52 8.60 -14.22 -13.49
C ALA A 52 7.45 -13.68 -12.62
N TYR A 53 7.02 -12.43 -12.82
CA TYR A 53 5.93 -11.83 -12.03
C TYR A 53 4.60 -11.73 -12.76
N PHE A 54 4.51 -12.04 -14.06
CA PHE A 54 3.22 -12.00 -14.78
C PHE A 54 2.17 -12.90 -14.16
N GLU A 55 2.55 -14.13 -13.77
CA GLU A 55 1.62 -15.05 -13.12
C GLU A 55 1.22 -14.55 -11.73
N LYS A 56 2.11 -13.89 -10.98
CA LYS A 56 1.77 -13.28 -9.69
C LYS A 56 0.74 -12.16 -9.85
N ILE A 57 0.97 -11.26 -10.80
CA ILE A 57 0.03 -10.17 -11.12
C ILE A 57 -1.31 -10.75 -11.53
N ARG A 58 -1.32 -11.73 -12.43
CA ARG A 58 -2.54 -12.42 -12.87
C ARG A 58 -3.29 -13.06 -11.70
N ALA A 59 -2.60 -13.74 -10.79
CA ALA A 59 -3.20 -14.36 -9.61
C ALA A 59 -3.83 -13.30 -8.68
N GLU A 60 -3.15 -12.18 -8.44
CA GLU A 60 -3.69 -11.09 -7.62
C GLU A 60 -4.88 -10.37 -8.27
N LEU A 61 -4.84 -10.19 -9.60
CA LEU A 61 -5.95 -9.63 -10.36
C LEU A 61 -7.17 -10.55 -10.33
N ARG A 62 -6.99 -11.87 -10.50
CA ARG A 62 -8.10 -12.85 -10.41
C ARG A 62 -8.79 -12.89 -9.06
N ARG A 63 -8.11 -12.52 -7.98
CA ARG A 63 -8.73 -12.47 -6.64
C ARG A 63 -9.60 -11.23 -6.43
N ARG A 64 -9.41 -10.17 -7.23
CA ARG A 64 -10.06 -8.86 -7.07
C ARG A 64 -11.07 -8.56 -8.16
N LEU A 65 -10.80 -9.07 -9.37
CA LEU A 65 -11.69 -8.89 -10.51
C LEU A 65 -12.79 -9.96 -10.51
N PRO A 66 -14.00 -9.60 -10.96
CA PRO A 66 -15.05 -10.55 -11.27
C PRO A 66 -14.62 -11.68 -12.21
N ASP A 67 -15.24 -12.86 -12.10
CA ASP A 67 -14.88 -14.06 -12.89
C ASP A 67 -15.13 -13.90 -14.40
N ASP A 68 -15.96 -12.96 -14.81
CA ASP A 68 -16.23 -12.61 -16.21
C ASP A 68 -15.15 -11.71 -16.84
N CYS A 69 -14.20 -11.21 -16.04
CA CYS A 69 -13.03 -10.50 -16.56
C CYS A 69 -11.98 -11.49 -17.11
N ASP A 70 -11.55 -11.28 -18.36
CA ASP A 70 -10.53 -12.12 -19.00
C ASP A 70 -9.11 -11.84 -18.48
N VAL A 71 -8.81 -12.34 -17.28
CA VAL A 71 -7.50 -12.21 -16.63
C VAL A 71 -6.58 -13.36 -17.06
N THR A 72 -5.94 -13.17 -18.21
CA THR A 72 -4.91 -14.08 -18.76
C THR A 72 -3.51 -13.50 -18.60
N GLU A 73 -2.49 -14.37 -18.57
CA GLU A 73 -1.09 -13.91 -18.60
C GLU A 73 -0.79 -13.09 -19.87
N ARG A 74 -1.43 -13.44 -21.00
CA ARG A 74 -1.35 -12.67 -22.25
C ARG A 74 -1.88 -11.24 -22.07
N ARG A 75 -3.00 -11.07 -21.36
CA ARG A 75 -3.57 -9.76 -21.04
C ARG A 75 -2.61 -8.95 -20.17
N VAL A 76 -2.09 -9.54 -19.09
CA VAL A 76 -1.09 -8.92 -18.20
C VAL A 76 0.14 -8.46 -18.99
N ARG A 77 0.67 -9.31 -19.87
CA ARG A 77 1.82 -8.99 -20.73
C ARG A 77 1.51 -7.83 -21.68
N ALA A 78 0.34 -7.84 -22.33
CA ALA A 78 -0.05 -6.76 -23.23
C ALA A 78 -0.15 -5.41 -22.50
N ILE A 79 -0.69 -5.38 -21.27
CA ILE A 79 -0.72 -4.15 -20.47
C ILE A 79 0.71 -3.72 -20.08
N HIS A 80 1.55 -4.67 -19.67
CA HIS A 80 2.95 -4.43 -19.28
C HIS A 80 3.81 -3.87 -20.41
N ASP A 81 3.63 -4.37 -21.63
CA ASP A 81 4.42 -3.95 -22.80
C ASP A 81 3.84 -2.69 -23.44
N GLY A 82 2.58 -2.34 -23.13
CA GLY A 82 1.86 -1.20 -23.69
C GLY A 82 1.11 -1.54 -24.99
N ASP A 83 0.98 -2.82 -25.30
CA ASP A 83 0.29 -3.35 -26.49
C ASP A 83 -1.23 -3.51 -26.27
N ALA A 84 -1.70 -3.36 -25.03
CA ALA A 84 -3.13 -3.42 -24.71
C ALA A 84 -3.87 -2.23 -25.33
N ARG A 85 -4.76 -2.51 -26.30
CA ARG A 85 -5.58 -1.49 -26.98
C ARG A 85 -6.40 -0.63 -26.02
N ARG A 86 -6.93 -1.23 -24.97
CA ARG A 86 -7.71 -0.60 -23.89
C ARG A 86 -7.45 -1.35 -22.61
N VAL A 87 -7.43 -0.63 -21.49
CA VAL A 87 -7.42 -1.16 -20.12
C VAL A 87 -8.66 -0.62 -19.45
N ASP A 88 -9.50 -1.52 -18.94
CA ASP A 88 -10.76 -1.12 -18.33
C ASP A 88 -10.51 -0.48 -16.98
N TRP A 89 -11.41 0.43 -16.57
CA TRP A 89 -11.30 1.12 -15.29
C TRP A 89 -11.18 0.16 -14.10
N ILE A 90 -11.90 -0.96 -14.15
CA ILE A 90 -11.88 -1.97 -13.07
C ILE A 90 -10.50 -2.66 -13.00
N GLU A 91 -9.87 -2.96 -14.15
CA GLU A 91 -8.51 -3.51 -14.19
C GLU A 91 -7.50 -2.50 -13.60
N MET A 92 -7.62 -1.22 -13.99
CA MET A 92 -6.75 -0.16 -13.49
C MET A 92 -6.90 0.04 -11.98
N LYS A 93 -8.14 0.09 -11.49
CA LYS A 93 -8.44 0.17 -10.06
C LYS A 93 -7.85 -1.00 -9.29
N ALA A 94 -8.02 -2.23 -9.78
CA ALA A 94 -7.47 -3.41 -9.15
C ALA A 94 -5.93 -3.38 -9.09
N LEU A 95 -5.26 -2.90 -10.14
CA LEU A 95 -3.79 -2.73 -10.12
C LEU A 95 -3.33 -1.73 -9.07
N LEU A 96 -4.01 -0.57 -8.95
CA LEU A 96 -3.69 0.44 -7.94
C LEU A 96 -3.94 -0.08 -6.52
N GLU A 97 -5.00 -0.85 -6.30
CA GLU A 97 -5.26 -1.50 -5.01
C GLU A 97 -4.18 -2.53 -4.66
N ILE A 98 -3.71 -3.31 -5.63
CA ILE A 98 -2.59 -4.23 -5.42
C ILE A 98 -1.33 -3.44 -5.05
N GLU A 99 -1.01 -2.38 -5.78
CA GLU A 99 0.15 -1.54 -5.50
C GLU A 99 0.11 -0.97 -4.08
N ALA A 100 -1.01 -0.34 -3.69
CA ALA A 100 -1.17 0.24 -2.36
C ALA A 100 -1.00 -0.80 -1.24
N LEU A 101 -1.55 -2.01 -1.43
CA LEU A 101 -1.42 -3.09 -0.45
C LEU A 101 0.02 -3.60 -0.34
N GLU A 102 0.72 -3.78 -1.45
CA GLU A 102 2.10 -4.26 -1.42
C GLU A 102 3.07 -3.18 -0.92
N GLU A 103 2.84 -1.91 -1.23
CA GLU A 103 3.61 -0.79 -0.67
C GLU A 103 3.40 -0.70 0.85
N ALA A 104 2.17 -0.86 1.33
CA ALA A 104 1.88 -0.90 2.76
C ALA A 104 2.59 -2.08 3.46
N LYS A 105 2.59 -3.26 2.85
CA LYS A 105 3.35 -4.42 3.37
C LYS A 105 4.84 -4.15 3.42
N ARG A 106 5.40 -3.53 2.38
CA ARG A 106 6.81 -3.14 2.32
C ARG A 106 7.17 -2.13 3.40
N ALA A 107 6.44 -1.03 3.50
CA ALA A 107 6.65 0.00 4.51
C ALA A 107 6.57 -0.59 5.93
N ARG A 108 5.65 -1.55 6.15
CA ARG A 108 5.53 -2.26 7.42
C ARG A 108 6.75 -3.13 7.74
N LYS A 109 7.34 -3.81 6.74
CA LYS A 109 8.60 -4.55 6.89
C LYS A 109 9.78 -3.63 7.20
N GLU A 110 9.88 -2.50 6.50
CA GLU A 110 10.95 -1.50 6.72
C GLU A 110 10.86 -0.89 8.12
N LEU A 111 9.64 -0.61 8.59
CA LEU A 111 9.40 -0.17 9.96
C LEU A 111 9.85 -1.24 10.98
N ALA A 112 9.55 -2.51 10.73
CA ALA A 112 9.94 -3.61 11.63
C ALA A 112 11.46 -3.71 11.75
N ALA A 113 12.15 -3.71 10.61
CA ALA A 113 13.61 -3.73 10.55
C ALA A 113 14.22 -2.52 11.28
N THR A 114 13.62 -1.33 11.13
CA THR A 114 14.07 -0.11 11.81
C THR A 114 13.86 -0.20 13.32
N ALA A 115 12.71 -0.69 13.78
CA ALA A 115 12.43 -0.89 15.20
C ALA A 115 13.42 -1.89 15.84
N ILE A 116 13.74 -2.99 15.16
CA ILE A 116 14.74 -3.97 15.62
C ILE A 116 16.12 -3.33 15.73
N ARG A 117 16.57 -2.58 14.73
CA ARG A 117 17.85 -1.86 14.76
C ARG A 117 17.90 -0.86 15.91
N LEU A 118 16.83 -0.10 16.12
CA LEU A 118 16.72 0.86 17.21
C LEU A 118 16.80 0.16 18.57
N ALA A 119 16.07 -0.94 18.76
CA ALA A 119 16.12 -1.74 19.98
C ALA A 119 17.55 -2.26 20.28
N ALA A 120 18.28 -2.69 19.24
CA ALA A 120 19.66 -3.15 19.38
C ALA A 120 20.62 -2.01 19.79
N LEU A 121 20.47 -0.82 19.18
CA LEU A 121 21.28 0.36 19.52
C LEU A 121 21.01 0.84 20.95
N LEU A 122 19.74 0.91 21.35
CA LEU A 122 19.34 1.31 22.70
C LEU A 122 19.86 0.32 23.76
N LYS A 123 19.85 -0.98 23.47
CA LYS A 123 20.44 -1.98 24.36
C LYS A 123 21.96 -1.84 24.48
N ALA A 124 22.63 -1.35 23.44
CA ALA A 124 24.07 -1.14 23.43
C ALA A 124 24.52 0.12 24.18
N GLU A 125 23.69 1.16 24.27
CA GLU A 125 24.04 2.44 24.92
C GLU A 125 23.93 2.44 26.46
N GLY A 126 23.33 1.43 27.10
CA GLY A 126 23.09 1.49 28.56
C GLY A 126 22.05 2.56 28.92
N PRO A 127 21.94 3.03 30.18
CA PRO A 127 20.69 3.51 30.77
C PRO A 127 20.32 4.93 30.30
N LEU A 128 19.83 5.04 29.07
CA LEU A 128 19.26 6.26 28.51
C LEU A 128 17.73 6.20 28.42
N LEU A 129 17.12 5.03 28.66
CA LEU A 129 15.68 4.82 28.61
C LEU A 129 15.14 4.22 29.91
N ASP A 130 13.93 4.64 30.27
CA ASP A 130 13.17 4.07 31.37
C ASP A 130 12.68 2.65 31.01
N GLY A 131 12.48 1.79 32.01
CA GLY A 131 12.09 0.39 31.81
C GLY A 131 10.79 0.23 31.02
N ASP A 132 9.90 1.20 31.11
CA ASP A 132 8.65 1.24 30.35
C ASP A 132 8.84 1.53 28.86
N GLU A 133 9.84 2.33 28.47
CA GLU A 133 10.15 2.62 27.07
C GLU A 133 10.75 1.41 26.37
N ILE A 134 11.61 0.67 27.08
CA ILE A 134 12.18 -0.61 26.60
C ILE A 134 11.07 -1.65 26.42
N ARG A 135 10.11 -1.71 27.36
CA ARG A 135 8.97 -2.63 27.28
C ARG A 135 8.04 -2.28 26.12
N ALA A 136 7.69 -1.01 25.94
CA ALA A 136 6.84 -0.57 24.83
C ALA A 136 7.45 -0.90 23.46
N LEU A 137 8.78 -0.76 23.33
CA LEU A 137 9.50 -1.11 22.10
C LEU A 137 9.52 -2.63 21.86
N GLY A 138 9.68 -3.43 22.92
CA GLY A 138 9.58 -4.88 22.85
C GLY A 138 8.18 -5.38 22.50
N GLU A 139 7.14 -4.76 23.05
CA GLU A 139 5.75 -5.05 22.71
C GLU A 139 5.42 -4.68 21.26
N LEU A 140 5.95 -3.54 20.78
CA LEU A 140 5.83 -3.14 19.39
C LEU A 140 6.49 -4.16 18.46
N SER A 141 7.74 -4.58 18.76
CA SER A 141 8.44 -5.62 18.01
C SER A 141 7.65 -6.94 18.02
N GLY A 142 7.19 -7.41 19.18
CA GLY A 142 6.42 -8.65 19.29
C GLY A 142 5.02 -8.58 18.67
N ALA A 143 4.42 -7.40 18.57
CA ALA A 143 3.18 -7.18 17.81
C ALA A 143 3.41 -7.25 16.30
N MET A 144 4.59 -6.84 15.82
CA MET A 144 4.99 -6.96 14.42
C MET A 144 5.28 -8.41 14.04
N ASP A 145 6.00 -9.16 14.88
CA ASP A 145 6.29 -10.59 14.67
C ASP A 145 5.01 -11.43 14.62
N ARG A 146 4.07 -11.20 15.56
CA ARG A 146 2.77 -11.91 15.61
C ARG A 146 1.89 -11.66 14.39
N ALA A 147 2.15 -10.60 13.63
CA ALA A 147 1.46 -10.34 12.38
C ALA A 147 2.12 -10.99 11.15
N GLY A 148 3.08 -11.90 11.37
CA GLY A 148 3.75 -12.68 10.32
C GLY A 148 4.83 -11.91 9.58
N ILE A 149 5.51 -10.97 10.25
CA ILE A 149 6.53 -10.12 9.65
C ILE A 149 7.87 -10.49 10.29
N GLU A 150 8.51 -11.53 9.76
CA GLU A 150 9.93 -11.73 10.04
C GLU A 150 10.74 -10.70 9.23
N ALA A 151 11.65 -10.01 9.91
CA ALA A 151 12.75 -9.36 9.22
C ALA A 151 13.61 -10.48 8.62
N ASP A 152 13.75 -10.51 7.28
CA ASP A 152 14.68 -11.42 6.60
C ASP A 152 16.05 -11.31 7.30
N ARG A 153 16.49 -12.43 7.89
CA ARG A 153 17.81 -12.58 8.54
C ARG A 153 18.90 -12.81 7.51
#